data_AF-A0A1S8JJV8-F1
#
_entry.id   AF-A0A1S8JJV8-F1
#
_cell.length_a   1.000
_cell.length_b   1.000
_cell.length_c   1.000
_cell.angle_alpha   90.00
_cell.angle_beta   90.00
_cell.angle_gamma   90.00
#
_symmetry.space_group_name_H-M   'P 1'
#
loop_
_entity.id
_entity.type
_entity.pdbx_description
1 polymer ?
#
loop_
_entity_poly.entity_id
_entity_poly.type
_entity_poly.pdbx_seq_one_letter_code
_entity_poly.pdbx_strand_id
1 'polypeptide(L)' 'EWTQALIPIVSSCAMTIAAMPLFIGYFQMKKQGQAIREEGPKWHNSKAGTPTMGGLVFLIGSILTGIWVGAWQKQLTPTL' A
#
# COMPACT_ATOMS: atom_id res chain seq x y z
N GLU A 1 -11.12 -24.30 -2.87
CA GLU A 1 -11.45 -23.77 -4.21
C GLU A 1 -10.55 -22.61 -4.60
N TRP A 2 -9.99 -22.61 -5.81
CA TRP A 2 -9.16 -21.51 -6.33
C TRP A 2 -9.84 -20.13 -6.27
N THR A 3 -11.17 -20.11 -6.23
CA THR A 3 -11.99 -18.91 -6.05
C THR A 3 -11.72 -18.18 -4.74
N GLN A 4 -11.29 -18.88 -3.68
CA GLN A 4 -10.95 -18.26 -2.40
C GLN A 4 -9.73 -17.35 -2.49
N ALA A 5 -8.84 -17.58 -3.47
CA ALA A 5 -7.68 -16.71 -3.72
C ALA A 5 -8.07 -15.33 -4.27
N LEU A 6 -9.26 -15.18 -4.86
CA LEU A 6 -9.73 -13.88 -5.36
C LEU A 6 -10.00 -12.90 -4.22
N ILE A 7 -10.42 -13.40 -3.05
CA ILE A 7 -10.80 -12.60 -1.89
C ILE A 7 -9.62 -11.77 -1.36
N PRO A 8 -8.45 -12.36 -1.01
CA PRO A 8 -7.30 -11.59 -0.57
C PRO A 8 -6.70 -10.73 -1.69
N ILE A 9 -6.79 -11.14 -2.96
CA ILE A 9 -6.30 -10.33 -4.09
C ILE A 9 -7.11 -9.03 -4.23
N VAL A 10 -8.44 -9.14 -4.27
CA VAL A 10 -9.31 -7.97 -4.41
C VAL A 10 -9.27 -7.11 -3.15
N SER A 11 -9.28 -7.73 -1.96
CA SER A 11 -9.22 -7.03 -0.68
C SER A 11 -7.93 -6.21 -0.54
N SER A 12 -6.76 -6.80 -0.81
CA SER A 12 -5.49 -6.09 -0.69
C SER A 12 -5.38 -4.94 -1.68
N CYS A 13 -5.82 -5.14 -2.93
CA CYS A 13 -5.88 -4.08 -3.93
C CYS A 13 -6.78 -2.91 -3.49
N ALA A 14 -8.00 -3.21 -3.02
CA ALA A 14 -8.94 -2.20 -2.53
C ALA A 14 -8.38 -1.43 -1.33
N MET A 15 -7.78 -2.12 -0.36
CA MET A 15 -7.16 -1.50 0.81
C MET A 15 -6.01 -0.57 0.43
N THR A 16 -5.13 -0.99 -0.50
CA THR A 16 -4.02 -0.14 -0.95
C THR A 16 -4.51 1.08 -1.70
N ILE A 17 -5.49 0.95 -2.60
CA ILE A 17 -6.05 2.08 -3.34
C ILE A 17 -6.65 3.11 -2.37
N ALA A 18 -7.38 2.66 -1.35
CA ALA A 18 -7.97 3.54 -0.36
C ALA A 18 -6.92 4.24 0.54
N ALA A 19 -5.86 3.52 0.93
CA ALA A 19 -4.83 4.04 1.84
C ALA A 19 -3.79 4.95 1.16
N MET A 20 -3.52 4.73 -0.14
CA MET A 20 -2.49 5.46 -0.89
C MET A 20 -2.65 7.00 -0.89
N PRO A 21 -3.83 7.61 -1.16
CA PRO A 21 -3.95 9.07 -1.17
C PRO A 21 -3.71 9.69 0.22
N LEU A 22 -4.13 9.01 1.29
CA LEU A 22 -3.88 9.45 2.67
C LEU A 22 -2.38 9.39 2.99
N PHE A 23 -1.71 8.32 2.57
CA PHE A 23 -0.27 8.15 2.74
C PHE A 23 0.53 9.23 1.99
N ILE A 24 0.18 9.47 0.72
CA ILE A 24 0.84 10.52 -0.09
C ILE A 24 0.66 11.89 0.56
N GLY A 25 -0.56 12.25 0.96
CA GLY A 25 -0.86 13.54 1.61
C GLY A 25 -0.09 13.72 2.93
N TYR A 26 0.01 12.67 3.74
CA TYR A 26 0.77 12.70 5.00
C TYR A 26 2.26 13.01 4.78
N PHE A 27 2.90 12.33 3.83
CA PHE A 27 4.33 12.53 3.55
C PHE A 27 4.62 13.86 2.83
N GLN A 28 3.71 14.33 1.99
CA GLN A 28 3.78 15.67 1.40
C GLN A 28 3.75 16.75 2.49
N MET A 29 2.84 16.62 3.47
CA MET A 29 2.77 17.54 4.61
C MET A 29 4.06 17.55 5.43
N LYS A 30 4.72 16.39 5.58
CA LYS A 30 6.02 16.27 6.28
C LYS A 30 7.22 16.72 5.44
N LYS A 31 7.01 17.19 4.21
CA LYS A 31 8.08 17.58 3.26
C LYS A 31 9.10 16.46 3.01
N GLN A 32 8.69 15.20 3.18
CA GLN A 32 9.52 14.01 2.97
C GLN A 32 9.38 13.47 1.54
N GLY A 33 9.33 14.38 0.57
CA GLY A 33 9.33 14.02 -0.84
C GLY A 33 10.73 13.72 -1.35
N GLN A 34 10.82 13.02 -2.49
CA GLN A 34 12.10 12.77 -3.12
C GLN A 34 12.75 14.09 -3.56
N ALA A 35 14.02 14.30 -3.18
CA ALA A 35 14.82 15.40 -3.72
C ALA A 35 15.09 15.16 -5.21
N ILE A 36 14.91 16.20 -6.03
CA ILE A 36 15.17 16.15 -7.47
C ILE A 36 16.56 16.70 -7.74
N ARG A 37 17.30 16.02 -8.62
CA ARG A 37 18.63 16.44 -9.04
C ARG A 37 18.51 17.44 -10.18
N GLU A 38 19.29 18.52 -10.13
CA GLU A 38 19.34 19.58 -11.15
C GLU A 38 19.84 19.09 -12.52
N GLU A 39 20.66 18.03 -12.53
CA GLU A 39 21.21 17.38 -13.74
C GLU A 39 20.14 16.73 -14.64
N GLY A 40 18.91 16.57 -14.14
CA GLY A 40 17.87 15.76 -14.75
C GLY A 40 16.98 16.49 -15.76
N PRO A 41 16.21 15.75 -16.57
CA PRO A 41 15.19 16.34 -17.43
C PRO A 41 14.16 17.17 -16.63
N LYS A 42 13.82 18.37 -17.12
CA LYS A 42 12.91 19.30 -16.43
C LYS A 42 11.54 18.70 -16.08
N TRP A 43 11.06 17.72 -16.84
CA TRP A 43 9.78 17.04 -16.59
C TRP A 43 9.79 16.17 -15.33
N HIS A 44 10.96 15.83 -14.78
CA HIS A 44 11.05 15.16 -13.48
C HIS A 44 10.56 16.02 -12.32
N ASN A 45 10.58 17.35 -12.44
CA ASN A 45 10.08 18.28 -11.41
C ASN A 45 8.61 18.02 -11.02
N SER A 46 7.81 17.44 -11.91
CA SER A 46 6.44 17.03 -11.62
C SER A 46 6.33 15.98 -10.50
N LYS A 47 7.40 15.21 -10.25
CA LYS A 47 7.45 14.19 -9.19
C LYS A 47 7.92 14.76 -7.84
N ALA A 48 8.27 16.04 -7.79
CA ALA A 48 8.74 16.70 -6.57
C ALA A 48 7.69 16.55 -5.46
N GLY A 49 8.11 16.21 -4.25
CA GLY A 49 7.20 16.06 -3.13
C GLY A 49 6.51 14.70 -3.03
N THR A 50 6.59 13.83 -4.05
CA THR A 50 6.00 12.48 -3.97
C THR A 50 6.91 11.56 -3.14
N PRO A 51 6.39 10.87 -2.10
CA PRO A 51 7.19 9.92 -1.33
C PRO A 51 7.50 8.66 -2.14
N THR A 52 8.73 8.15 -2.03
CA THR A 52 9.16 6.90 -2.68
C THR A 52 8.75 5.63 -1.90
N MET A 53 8.11 5.79 -0.74
CA MET A 53 7.78 4.69 0.19
C MET A 53 6.41 4.05 -0.06
N GLY A 54 5.88 4.05 -1.28
CA GLY A 54 4.61 3.39 -1.61
C GLY A 54 4.61 1.88 -1.32
N GLY A 55 5.78 1.23 -1.40
CA GLY A 55 5.99 -0.18 -1.02
C GLY A 55 5.51 -0.53 0.38
N LEU A 56 5.65 0.40 1.33
CA LEU A 56 5.21 0.20 2.72
C LEU A 56 3.68 0.00 2.81
N VAL A 57 2.93 0.75 2.00
CA VAL A 57 1.46 0.65 1.95
C VAL A 57 1.02 -0.72 1.40
N PHE A 58 1.75 -1.26 0.41
CA PHE A 58 1.50 -2.61 -0.11
C PHE A 58 1.76 -3.68 0.94
N LEU A 59 2.88 -3.60 1.67
CA LEU A 59 3.21 -4.56 2.72
C LEU A 59 2.18 -4.54 3.85
N ILE A 60 1.82 -3.35 4.34
CA ILE A 60 0.81 -3.18 5.38
C ILE A 60 -0.55 -3.70 4.88
N GLY A 61 -0.97 -3.32 3.68
CA GLY A 61 -2.23 -3.77 3.09
C GLY A 61 -2.30 -5.29 2.92
N SER A 62 -1.19 -5.92 2.52
CA SER A 62 -1.09 -7.37 2.37
C SER A 62 -1.19 -8.09 3.71
N ILE A 63 -0.49 -7.61 4.74
CA ILE A 63 -0.54 -8.18 6.09
C ILE A 63 -1.95 -8.06 6.68
N LEU A 64 -2.54 -6.87 6.61
CA LEU A 64 -3.90 -6.62 7.12
C LEU A 64 -4.93 -7.49 6.41
N THR A 65 -4.82 -7.63 5.09
CA THR A 65 -5.70 -8.51 4.31
C THR A 65 -5.52 -9.97 4.72
N GLY A 66 -4.29 -10.44 4.90
CA GLY A 66 -4.02 -11.82 5.33
C GLY A 66 -4.64 -12.15 6.69
N ILE A 67 -4.50 -11.24 7.66
CA ILE A 67 -5.09 -11.39 9.00
C ILE A 67 -6.62 -11.36 8.91
N TRP A 68 -7.19 -10.37 8.22
CA TRP A 68 -8.63 -10.21 8.09
C TRP A 68 -9.30 -11.41 7.40
N VAL A 69 -8.78 -11.80 6.23
CA VAL A 69 -9.34 -12.92 5.46
C VAL A 69 -9.14 -14.24 6.20
N GLY A 70 -7.96 -14.45 6.82
CA GLY A 70 -7.70 -15.63 7.63
C GLY A 70 -8.63 -15.75 8.84
N ALA A 71 -8.91 -14.63 9.52
CA ALA A 71 -9.87 -14.58 10.62
C ALA A 71 -11.29 -14.91 10.15
N TRP A 72 -11.72 -14.32 9.04
CA TRP A 72 -13.04 -14.53 8.46
C TRP A 72 -13.26 -15.98 8.00
N GLN A 73 -12.24 -16.60 7.40
CA GLN A 73 -12.27 -18.00 7.00
C GLN A 73 -12.06 -18.97 8.18
N LYS A 74 -11.94 -18.47 9.42
CA LYS A 74 -11.66 -19.24 10.63
C LYS A 74 -10.39 -20.11 10.50
N GLN A 75 -9.44 -19.69 9.66
CA GLN A 75 -8.14 -20.37 9.54
C GLN A 75 -7.18 -19.99 10.67
N LEU A 76 -7.48 -18.92 11.40
CA LEU A 76 -6.67 -18.46 12.54
C LEU A 76 -7.10 -19.06 13.88
N THR A 77 -8.17 -19.87 13.93
CA THR A 77 -8.56 -20.55 15.16
C THR A 77 -7.76 -21.83 15.35
N PRO A 78 -7.15 -22.06 16.53
CA PRO A 78 -6.46 -23.31 16.82
C PRO A 78 -7.50 -24.44 16.83
N THR A 79 -7.35 -25.39 15.91
CA THR A 79 -8.04 -26.67 15.98
C THR A 79 -7.34 -27.53 17.03
N LEU A 80 -7.93 -27.63 18.21
CA LEU A 80 -7.70 -28.73 19.15
C LEU A 80 -8.47 -29.96 18.68
#